data_AF-A0A944RW76-F1
#
_entry.id   AF-A0A944RW76-F1
#
_cell.length_a   1.000
_cell.length_b   1.000
_cell.length_c   1.000
_cell.angle_alpha   90.00
_cell.angle_beta   90.00
_cell.angle_gamma   90.00
#
_symmetry.space_group_name_H-M   'P 1'
#
loop_
_entity.id
_entity.type
_entity.pdbx_description
1 polymer ?
#
loop_
_entity_poly.entity_id
_entity_poly.type
_entity_poly.pdbx_seq_one_letter_code
_entity_poly.pdbx_strand_id
1 'polypeptide(L)'
;MALSRRRRRGKCAAWILWLLLLVTISGCAAGYARYMGGTLRRMERRDWAAALEKLEKPSGDTNLLLYRFEKGLILHYGGQWEASNRQFEQAEGLIDRHVRSVSREVASLLTNDAVRPYGGEEHERVLIHYFRALNYAHLGQLESALVECRKANLRLADHAQASDVQLSYLNDAFLQYMTGLFYEATGEVNDAYISYRDAAKGYAAYAEAFG
;
A
#
# COMPACT_ATOMS: atom_id res chain seq x y z
N MET A 1 -30.67 3.86 -56.39
CA MET A 1 -30.95 3.02 -55.19
C MET A 1 -29.69 2.52 -54.43
N ALA A 2 -28.47 2.66 -54.97
CA ALA A 2 -27.24 2.12 -54.34
C ALA A 2 -26.57 3.04 -53.29
N LEU A 3 -26.78 4.36 -53.35
CA LEU A 3 -26.11 5.34 -52.46
C LEU A 3 -26.65 5.35 -51.01
N SER A 4 -27.91 4.96 -50.77
CA SER A 4 -28.50 4.95 -49.42
C SER A 4 -28.02 3.77 -48.56
N ARG A 5 -27.63 2.64 -49.17
CA ARG A 5 -27.11 1.46 -48.46
C ARG A 5 -25.69 1.68 -47.90
N ARG A 6 -24.85 2.48 -48.59
CA ARG A 6 -23.46 2.78 -48.17
C ARG A 6 -23.42 3.66 -46.91
N ARG A 7 -24.34 4.64 -46.80
CA ARG A 7 -24.45 5.56 -45.66
C ARG A 7 -24.98 4.90 -44.38
N ARG A 8 -25.84 3.87 -44.49
CA ARG A 8 -26.30 3.04 -43.35
C ARG A 8 -25.19 2.11 -42.81
N ARG A 9 -24.39 1.49 -43.69
CA ARG A 9 -23.25 0.64 -43.28
C ARG A 9 -22.17 1.42 -42.52
N GLY A 10 -21.85 2.66 -42.93
CA GLY A 10 -20.89 3.51 -42.23
C GLY A 10 -21.34 3.94 -40.83
N LYS A 11 -22.65 4.18 -40.64
CA LYS A 11 -23.21 4.47 -39.32
C LYS A 11 -23.16 3.22 -38.43
N CYS A 12 -23.59 2.04 -38.90
CA CYS A 12 -23.49 0.80 -38.11
C CYS A 12 -22.04 0.47 -37.71
N ALA A 13 -21.07 0.67 -38.60
CA ALA A 13 -19.65 0.46 -38.29
C ALA A 13 -19.14 1.43 -37.23
N ALA A 14 -19.53 2.71 -37.29
CA ALA A 14 -19.18 3.69 -36.27
C ALA A 14 -19.81 3.35 -34.91
N TRP A 15 -21.07 2.89 -34.88
CA TRP A 15 -21.74 2.45 -33.64
C TRP A 15 -21.06 1.21 -33.03
N ILE A 16 -20.63 0.25 -33.85
CA ILE A 16 -19.86 -0.92 -33.38
C ILE A 16 -18.50 -0.50 -32.82
N LEU A 17 -17.82 0.45 -33.47
CA LEU A 17 -16.55 0.99 -33.01
C LEU A 17 -16.70 1.74 -31.67
N TRP A 18 -17.76 2.54 -31.52
CA TRP A 18 -18.10 3.22 -30.27
C TRP A 18 -18.47 2.24 -29.15
N LEU A 19 -19.18 1.16 -29.47
CA LEU A 19 -19.54 0.12 -28.50
C LEU A 19 -18.31 -0.68 -28.05
N LEU A 20 -17.40 -1.01 -28.97
CA LEU A 20 -16.10 -1.63 -28.66
C LEU A 20 -15.23 -0.71 -27.79
N LEU A 21 -15.18 0.59 -28.12
CA LEU A 21 -14.45 1.59 -27.34
C LEU A 21 -15.03 1.71 -25.91
N LEU A 22 -16.36 1.75 -25.76
CA LEU A 22 -17.04 1.76 -24.46
C LEU A 22 -16.75 0.50 -23.62
N VAL A 23 -16.73 -0.68 -24.25
CA VAL A 23 -16.42 -1.95 -23.56
C VAL A 23 -14.96 -1.99 -23.08
N THR A 24 -14.02 -1.41 -23.84
CA THR A 24 -12.61 -1.37 -23.43
C THR A 24 -12.32 -0.43 -22.27
N ILE A 25 -13.09 0.65 -22.10
CA ILE A 25 -12.84 1.64 -21.04
C ILE A 25 -13.30 1.15 -19.65
N SER A 26 -14.29 0.25 -19.59
CA SER A 26 -14.79 -0.29 -18.31
C SER A 26 -13.88 -1.34 -17.64
N GLY A 27 -12.80 -1.78 -18.28
CA GLY A 27 -12.00 -2.93 -17.84
C GLY A 27 -10.88 -2.64 -16.83
N CYS A 28 -10.21 -1.48 -16.93
CA CYS A 28 -8.92 -1.28 -16.26
C CYS A 28 -8.99 -0.95 -14.75
N ALA A 29 -10.05 -0.28 -14.28
CA ALA A 29 -10.21 0.04 -12.85
C ALA A 29 -11.00 -1.02 -12.07
N ALA A 30 -11.66 -1.96 -12.76
CA ALA A 30 -12.60 -2.89 -12.16
C ALA A 30 -11.93 -4.07 -11.43
N GLY A 31 -10.66 -4.37 -11.68
CA GLY A 31 -9.97 -5.58 -11.19
C GLY A 31 -9.83 -5.63 -9.67
N TYR A 32 -9.15 -4.66 -9.08
CA TYR A 32 -8.92 -4.60 -7.63
C TYR A 32 -10.22 -4.32 -6.85
N ALA A 33 -11.04 -3.37 -7.32
CA ALA A 33 -12.33 -3.08 -6.70
C ALA A 33 -13.26 -4.31 -6.67
N ARG A 34 -13.19 -5.17 -7.71
CA ARG A 34 -13.91 -6.46 -7.73
C ARG A 34 -13.27 -7.50 -6.80
N TYR A 35 -11.94 -7.57 -6.74
CA TYR A 35 -11.20 -8.46 -5.86
C TYR A 35 -11.49 -8.16 -4.37
N MET A 36 -11.35 -6.89 -3.96
CA MET A 36 -11.54 -6.48 -2.57
C MET A 36 -12.98 -6.11 -2.19
N GLY A 37 -13.87 -5.79 -3.12
CA GLY A 37 -15.20 -5.28 -2.79
C GLY A 37 -16.04 -6.23 -1.92
N GLY A 38 -15.84 -7.55 -2.04
CA GLY A 38 -16.48 -8.53 -1.15
C GLY A 38 -15.91 -8.56 0.27
N THR A 39 -14.59 -8.37 0.37
CA THR A 39 -13.83 -8.35 1.62
C THR A 39 -14.07 -7.05 2.39
N LEU A 40 -13.97 -5.90 1.72
CA LEU A 40 -14.18 -4.57 2.30
C LEU A 40 -15.58 -4.42 2.91
N ARG A 41 -16.64 -4.87 2.22
CA ARG A 41 -18.01 -4.85 2.77
C ARG A 41 -18.16 -5.64 4.08
N ARG A 42 -17.34 -6.67 4.30
CA ARG A 42 -17.34 -7.45 5.54
C ARG A 42 -16.54 -6.74 6.63
N MET A 43 -15.41 -6.14 6.26
CA MET A 43 -14.63 -5.26 7.15
C MET A 43 -15.45 -4.06 7.65
N GLU A 44 -16.22 -3.42 6.78
CA GLU A 44 -17.15 -2.32 7.15
C GLU A 44 -18.15 -2.73 8.23
N ARG A 45 -18.60 -3.99 8.20
CA ARG A 45 -19.51 -4.59 9.18
C ARG A 45 -18.79 -5.19 10.39
N ARG A 46 -17.46 -5.06 10.44
CA ARG A 46 -16.57 -5.66 11.46
C ARG A 46 -16.64 -7.19 11.51
N ASP A 47 -17.03 -7.82 10.41
CA ASP A 47 -17.05 -9.28 10.26
C ASP A 47 -15.69 -9.76 9.73
N TRP A 48 -14.71 -9.79 10.62
CA TRP A 48 -13.32 -10.10 10.28
C TRP A 48 -13.13 -11.55 9.85
N ALA A 49 -13.88 -12.48 10.47
CA ALA A 49 -13.82 -13.90 10.13
C ALA A 49 -14.29 -14.13 8.69
N ALA A 50 -15.45 -13.57 8.31
CA ALA A 50 -15.92 -13.68 6.94
C ALA A 50 -15.03 -12.91 5.96
N ALA A 51 -14.43 -11.79 6.37
CA ALA A 51 -13.49 -11.05 5.54
C ALA A 51 -12.26 -11.89 5.21
N LEU A 52 -11.70 -12.61 6.19
CA LEU A 52 -10.59 -13.54 5.99
C LEU A 52 -10.96 -14.72 5.09
N GLU A 53 -12.17 -15.27 5.25
CA GLU A 53 -12.67 -16.35 4.38
C GLU A 53 -12.83 -15.85 2.93
N LYS A 54 -13.30 -14.61 2.76
CA LYS A 54 -13.51 -14.03 1.44
C LYS A 54 -12.21 -13.60 0.75
N LEU A 55 -11.15 -13.32 1.50
CA LEU A 55 -9.87 -12.89 0.95
C LEU A 55 -9.19 -14.02 0.18
N GLU A 56 -9.16 -13.88 -1.15
CA GLU A 56 -8.63 -14.90 -2.06
C GLU A 56 -7.10 -14.87 -2.09
N LYS A 57 -6.47 -15.99 -1.70
CA LYS A 57 -5.02 -16.16 -1.79
C LYS A 57 -4.61 -16.41 -3.25
N PRO A 58 -3.66 -15.64 -3.81
CA PRO A 58 -3.19 -15.86 -5.17
C PRO A 58 -2.40 -17.18 -5.27
N SER A 59 -2.47 -17.82 -6.44
CA SER A 59 -1.76 -19.08 -6.72
C SER A 59 -0.26 -18.90 -6.98
N GLY A 60 0.20 -17.68 -7.24
CA GLY A 60 1.60 -17.35 -7.51
C GLY A 60 2.04 -16.05 -6.85
N ASP A 61 3.29 -15.68 -7.09
CA ASP A 61 3.93 -14.55 -6.40
C ASP A 61 3.42 -13.18 -6.86
N THR A 62 2.73 -13.10 -8.00
CA THR A 62 2.36 -11.83 -8.64
C THR A 62 1.60 -10.88 -7.71
N ASN A 63 0.57 -11.37 -7.01
CA ASN A 63 -0.22 -10.55 -6.08
C ASN A 63 -0.01 -10.98 -4.62
N LEU A 64 1.04 -11.77 -4.35
CA LEU A 64 1.24 -12.36 -3.03
C LEU A 64 1.52 -11.29 -1.98
N LEU A 65 2.29 -10.24 -2.33
CA LEU A 65 2.55 -9.12 -1.43
C LEU A 65 1.25 -8.43 -1.00
N LEU A 66 0.42 -8.06 -1.98
CA LEU A 66 -0.88 -7.42 -1.74
C LEU A 66 -1.76 -8.30 -0.84
N TYR A 67 -1.86 -9.60 -1.13
CA TYR A 67 -2.59 -10.54 -0.26
C TYR A 67 -2.09 -10.53 1.18
N ARG A 68 -0.77 -10.52 1.40
CA ARG A 68 -0.20 -10.49 2.76
C ARG A 68 -0.53 -9.18 3.48
N PHE A 69 -0.45 -8.05 2.78
CA PHE A 69 -0.81 -6.75 3.32
C PHE A 69 -2.26 -6.71 3.76
N GLU A 70 -3.19 -7.06 2.86
CA GLU A 70 -4.63 -7.10 3.14
C GLU A 70 -4.98 -8.04 4.28
N LYS A 71 -4.39 -9.25 4.30
CA LYS A 71 -4.60 -10.20 5.38
C LYS A 71 -4.07 -9.68 6.71
N GLY A 72 -2.91 -9.02 6.72
CA GLY A 72 -2.34 -8.36 7.88
C GLY A 72 -3.27 -7.31 8.47
N LEU A 73 -3.88 -6.48 7.62
CA LEU A 73 -4.85 -5.46 8.01
C LEU A 73 -6.13 -6.06 8.60
N ILE A 74 -6.71 -7.08 7.96
CA ILE A 74 -7.92 -7.72 8.49
C ILE A 74 -7.64 -8.34 9.87
N LEU A 75 -6.48 -8.99 10.04
CA LEU A 75 -6.06 -9.55 11.32
C LEU A 75 -5.81 -8.47 12.38
N HIS A 76 -5.21 -7.34 11.99
CA HIS A 76 -5.06 -6.16 12.85
C HIS A 76 -6.45 -5.71 13.33
N TYR A 77 -7.35 -5.30 12.43
CA TYR A 77 -8.67 -4.83 12.87
C TYR A 77 -9.50 -5.88 13.63
N GLY A 78 -9.22 -7.17 13.41
CA GLY A 78 -9.79 -8.29 14.17
C GLY A 78 -9.15 -8.59 15.52
N GLY A 79 -8.17 -7.81 15.98
CA GLY A 79 -7.50 -7.98 17.28
C GLY A 79 -6.47 -9.11 17.34
N GLN A 80 -6.11 -9.69 16.20
CA GLN A 80 -5.17 -10.81 16.10
C GLN A 80 -3.76 -10.29 15.79
N TRP A 81 -3.20 -9.53 16.74
CA TRP A 81 -1.98 -8.74 16.56
C TRP A 81 -0.75 -9.60 16.18
N GLU A 82 -0.52 -10.74 16.83
CA GLU A 82 0.60 -11.62 16.48
C GLU A 82 0.43 -12.24 15.09
N ALA A 83 -0.81 -12.60 14.73
CA ALA A 83 -1.08 -13.16 13.40
C ALA A 83 -0.90 -12.10 12.31
N SER A 84 -1.31 -10.86 12.59
CA SER A 84 -1.08 -9.70 11.74
C SER A 84 0.41 -9.45 11.54
N ASN A 85 1.21 -9.42 12.63
CA ASN A 85 2.66 -9.27 12.56
C ASN A 85 3.33 -10.32 11.67
N ARG A 86 2.93 -11.59 11.76
CA ARG A 86 3.45 -12.65 10.86
C ARG A 86 3.13 -12.41 9.39
N GLN A 87 1.99 -11.80 9.06
CA GLN A 87 1.68 -11.45 7.67
C GLN A 87 2.53 -10.28 7.18
N PHE A 88 2.69 -9.26 8.01
CA PHE A 88 3.51 -8.09 7.69
C PHE A 88 5.00 -8.43 7.57
N GLU A 89 5.53 -9.34 8.39
CA GLU A 89 6.89 -9.86 8.26
C GLU A 89 7.08 -10.63 6.94
N GLN A 90 6.10 -11.44 6.54
CA GLN A 90 6.13 -12.13 5.25
C GLN A 90 6.03 -11.15 4.07
N ALA A 91 5.31 -10.04 4.22
CA ALA A 91 5.24 -8.96 3.25
C ALA A 91 6.59 -8.23 3.11
N GLU A 92 7.24 -7.87 4.22
CA GLU A 92 8.58 -7.27 4.25
C GLU A 92 9.59 -8.15 3.48
N GLY A 93 9.58 -9.47 3.73
CA GLY A 93 10.45 -10.41 3.01
C GLY A 93 10.14 -10.56 1.51
N LEU A 94 8.93 -10.24 1.05
CA LEU A 94 8.60 -10.18 -0.39
C LEU A 94 9.16 -8.91 -1.04
N ILE A 95 9.04 -7.78 -0.35
CA ILE A 95 9.57 -6.49 -0.80
C ILE A 95 11.09 -6.58 -0.97
N ASP A 96 11.80 -7.11 0.02
CA ASP A 96 13.26 -7.20 -0.02
C ASP A 96 13.76 -8.13 -1.14
N ARG A 97 13.01 -9.19 -1.46
CA ARG A 97 13.29 -10.04 -2.62
C ARG A 97 13.10 -9.30 -3.94
N HIS A 98 12.02 -8.53 -4.05
CA HIS A 98 11.70 -7.76 -5.25
C HIS A 98 12.74 -6.67 -5.53
N VAL A 99 13.18 -5.93 -4.51
CA VAL A 99 14.25 -4.93 -4.63
C VAL A 99 15.54 -5.59 -5.15
N ARG A 100 15.92 -6.74 -4.58
CA ARG A 100 17.13 -7.49 -5.03
C ARG A 100 17.01 -8.03 -6.44
N SER A 101 15.83 -8.48 -6.90
CA SER A 101 15.65 -8.99 -8.26
C SER A 101 15.71 -7.86 -9.29
N VAL A 102 15.09 -6.71 -9.03
CA VAL A 102 15.13 -5.53 -9.91
C VAL A 102 16.55 -5.01 -10.08
N SER A 103 17.35 -4.98 -9.00
CA SER A 103 18.77 -4.59 -9.10
C SER A 103 19.65 -5.61 -9.85
N ARG A 104 19.16 -6.84 -10.07
CA ARG A 104 19.91 -7.92 -10.75
C ARG A 104 19.42 -8.20 -12.18
N GLU A 105 18.20 -7.80 -12.55
CA GLU A 105 17.61 -8.10 -13.86
C GLU A 105 17.75 -6.94 -14.87
N VAL A 106 18.80 -7.02 -15.70
CA VAL A 106 18.93 -6.28 -16.98
C VAL A 106 17.95 -6.80 -18.07
N ALA A 107 17.21 -7.88 -17.79
CA ALA A 107 16.36 -8.59 -18.76
C ALA A 107 14.91 -8.05 -18.90
N SER A 108 14.55 -6.99 -18.17
CA SER A 108 13.16 -6.54 -18.03
C SER A 108 12.61 -5.77 -19.24
N LEU A 109 13.44 -5.49 -20.25
CA LEU A 109 13.05 -4.75 -21.46
C LEU A 109 12.23 -5.58 -22.47
N LEU A 110 12.08 -6.89 -22.25
CA LEU A 110 11.46 -7.80 -23.24
C LEU A 110 10.16 -8.48 -22.77
N THR A 111 9.68 -8.24 -21.55
CA THR A 111 8.50 -8.92 -21.00
C THR A 111 7.40 -7.95 -20.56
N ASN A 112 6.15 -8.33 -20.86
CA ASN A 112 4.92 -7.59 -20.58
C ASN A 112 4.77 -7.24 -19.08
N ASP A 113 4.46 -5.98 -18.77
CA ASP A 113 4.24 -5.48 -17.40
C ASP A 113 3.15 -6.24 -16.62
N ALA A 114 2.20 -6.88 -17.31
CA ALA A 114 1.11 -7.64 -16.68
C ALA A 114 1.53 -8.90 -15.91
N VAL A 115 2.79 -9.35 -16.01
CA VAL A 115 3.31 -10.55 -15.33
C VAL A 115 4.27 -10.21 -14.18
N ARG A 116 4.63 -8.92 -14.03
CA ARG A 116 5.58 -8.50 -12.99
C ARG A 116 4.96 -8.64 -11.60
N PRO A 117 5.65 -9.27 -10.63
CA PRO A 117 5.17 -9.30 -9.27
C PRO A 117 4.98 -7.90 -8.70
N TYR A 118 3.84 -7.69 -8.05
CA TYR A 118 3.55 -6.45 -7.35
C TYR A 118 4.60 -6.21 -6.26
N GLY A 119 5.38 -5.13 -6.43
CA GLY A 119 6.49 -4.78 -5.54
C GLY A 119 6.09 -3.93 -4.33
N GLY A 120 4.82 -3.49 -4.26
CA GLY A 120 4.31 -2.59 -3.22
C GLY A 120 4.77 -1.15 -3.42
N GLU A 121 3.84 -0.22 -3.24
CA GLU A 121 4.11 1.21 -3.32
C GLU A 121 4.91 1.68 -2.10
N GLU A 122 5.63 2.79 -2.23
CA GLU A 122 6.52 3.33 -1.18
C GLU A 122 5.79 3.50 0.16
N HIS A 123 4.60 4.09 0.12
CA HIS A 123 3.77 4.32 1.30
C HIS A 123 3.29 3.00 1.94
N GLU A 124 2.97 1.97 1.16
CA GLU A 124 2.53 0.68 1.70
C GLU A 124 3.65 -0.01 2.49
N ARG A 125 4.90 0.12 2.00
CA ARG A 125 6.08 -0.43 2.68
C ARG A 125 6.28 0.23 4.05
N VAL A 126 6.02 1.52 4.16
CA VAL A 126 6.03 2.25 5.43
C VAL A 126 4.85 1.83 6.32
N LEU A 127 3.65 1.67 5.74
CA LEU A 127 2.45 1.25 6.48
C LEU A 127 2.59 -0.13 7.14
N ILE A 128 3.34 -1.06 6.54
CA ILE A 128 3.68 -2.35 7.17
C ILE A 128 4.26 -2.12 8.57
N HIS A 129 5.23 -1.21 8.69
CA HIS A 129 5.88 -0.90 9.96
C HIS A 129 4.97 -0.14 10.92
N TYR A 130 4.15 0.78 10.41
CA TYR A 130 3.12 1.45 11.20
C TYR A 130 2.18 0.46 11.90
N PHE A 131 1.59 -0.46 11.15
CA PHE A 131 0.66 -1.44 11.73
C PHE A 131 1.36 -2.44 12.65
N ARG A 132 2.60 -2.84 12.35
CA ARG A 132 3.39 -3.67 13.28
C ARG A 132 3.72 -2.95 14.58
N ALA A 133 4.03 -1.65 14.54
CA ALA A 133 4.24 -0.86 15.75
C ALA A 133 2.99 -0.82 16.63
N LEU A 134 1.82 -0.57 16.03
CA LEU A 134 0.54 -0.64 16.75
C LEU A 134 0.23 -2.03 17.31
N ASN A 135 0.47 -3.09 16.53
CA ASN A 135 0.31 -4.46 16.98
C ASN A 135 1.19 -4.74 18.21
N TYR A 136 2.47 -4.39 18.16
CA TYR A 136 3.39 -4.56 19.27
C TYR A 136 2.97 -3.73 20.49
N ALA A 137 2.45 -2.52 20.29
CA ALA A 137 1.89 -1.70 21.36
C ALA A 137 0.70 -2.39 22.05
N HIS A 138 -0.24 -2.97 21.27
CA HIS A 138 -1.34 -3.75 21.81
C HIS A 138 -0.90 -5.00 22.59
N LEU A 139 0.28 -5.53 22.26
CA LEU A 139 0.91 -6.67 22.96
C LEU A 139 1.75 -6.25 24.18
N GLY A 140 1.82 -4.94 24.49
CA GLY A 140 2.67 -4.42 25.57
C GLY A 140 4.17 -4.46 25.25
N GLN A 141 4.54 -4.64 23.98
CA GLN A 141 5.91 -4.81 23.50
C GLN A 141 6.45 -3.48 22.93
N LEU A 142 6.54 -2.44 23.76
CA LEU A 142 6.89 -1.08 23.32
C LEU A 142 8.27 -0.99 22.65
N GLU A 143 9.26 -1.75 23.13
CA GLU A 143 10.59 -1.83 22.49
C GLU A 143 10.52 -2.36 21.06
N SER A 144 9.68 -3.37 20.82
CA SER A 144 9.45 -3.89 19.47
C SER A 144 8.69 -2.88 18.61
N ALA A 145 7.75 -2.12 19.19
CA ALA A 145 7.10 -1.03 18.48
C ALA A 145 8.10 0.05 18.02
N LEU A 146 9.06 0.42 18.87
CA LEU A 146 10.14 1.35 18.52
C LEU A 146 11.06 0.83 17.42
N VAL A 147 11.35 -0.47 17.39
CA VAL A 147 12.09 -1.08 16.28
C VAL A 147 11.35 -0.85 14.96
N GLU A 148 10.04 -1.08 14.93
CA GLU A 148 9.24 -0.85 13.72
C GLU A 148 9.14 0.64 13.36
N CYS A 149 9.01 1.55 14.34
CA CYS A 149 9.05 2.99 14.09
C CYS A 149 10.37 3.43 13.44
N ARG A 150 11.50 2.93 13.93
CA ARG A 150 12.82 3.18 13.34
C ARG A 150 12.91 2.66 11.91
N LYS A 151 12.38 1.47 11.63
CA LYS A 151 12.31 0.94 10.25
C LYS A 151 11.43 1.80 9.34
N ALA A 152 10.28 2.27 9.82
CA ALA A 152 9.43 3.19 9.09
C ALA A 152 10.18 4.47 8.70
N ASN A 153 10.86 5.09 9.67
CA ASN A 153 11.67 6.31 9.46
C ASN A 153 12.83 6.08 8.48
N LEU A 154 13.51 4.93 8.53
CA LEU A 154 14.56 4.60 7.56
C LEU A 154 14.01 4.50 6.13
N ARG A 155 12.85 3.85 5.95
CA ARG A 155 12.21 3.76 4.63
C ARG A 155 11.83 5.14 4.09
N LEU A 156 11.25 6.00 4.94
CA LEU A 156 10.93 7.38 4.57
C LEU A 156 12.18 8.17 4.13
N ALA A 157 13.28 8.04 4.88
CA ALA A 157 14.55 8.69 4.56
C ALA A 157 15.16 8.19 3.24
N ASP A 158 15.08 6.89 2.93
CA ASP A 158 15.56 6.31 1.68
C ASP A 158 14.81 6.90 0.47
N HIS A 159 13.49 7.02 0.55
CA HIS A 159 12.65 7.57 -0.53
C HIS A 159 12.91 9.05 -0.79
N ALA A 160 13.12 9.79 0.29
CA ALA A 160 13.44 11.20 0.19
C ALA A 160 14.75 11.51 -0.54
N GLN A 161 15.79 10.71 -0.31
CA GLN A 161 17.07 10.88 -1.00
C GLN A 161 16.97 10.57 -2.50
N ALA A 162 15.99 9.76 -2.91
CA ALA A 162 15.79 9.33 -4.29
C ALA A 162 14.96 10.32 -5.14
N SER A 163 14.25 11.26 -4.52
CA SER A 163 13.32 12.17 -5.18
C SER A 163 13.85 13.61 -5.25
N ASP A 164 13.75 14.25 -6.42
CA ASP A 164 14.14 15.65 -6.66
C ASP A 164 13.10 16.68 -6.13
N VAL A 165 12.01 16.20 -5.53
CA VAL A 165 10.88 17.01 -5.03
C VAL A 165 11.12 17.33 -3.55
N GLN A 166 11.19 18.62 -3.20
CA GLN A 166 11.39 19.10 -1.81
C GLN A 166 10.30 18.65 -0.81
N LEU A 167 9.11 18.29 -1.31
CA LEU A 167 7.99 17.72 -0.54
C LEU A 167 7.98 16.18 -0.53
N SER A 168 9.12 15.55 -0.81
CA SER A 168 9.23 14.11 -0.59
C SER A 168 9.00 13.78 0.88
N TYR A 169 8.47 12.59 1.13
CA TYR A 169 8.10 11.99 2.41
C TYR A 169 9.29 11.81 3.37
N LEU A 170 10.10 12.85 3.56
CA LEU A 170 11.32 12.88 4.37
C LEU A 170 11.05 12.51 5.82
N ASN A 171 9.85 12.81 6.30
CA ASN A 171 9.37 12.55 7.64
C ASN A 171 7.86 12.74 7.62
N ASP A 172 7.11 11.68 7.33
CA ASP A 172 5.66 11.72 7.46
C ASP A 172 5.31 12.24 8.87
N ALA A 173 4.62 13.38 8.92
CA ALA A 173 4.44 14.12 10.17
C ALA A 173 3.70 13.29 11.22
N PHE A 174 2.75 12.48 10.75
CA PHE A 174 1.97 11.59 11.60
C PHE A 174 2.83 10.43 12.13
N LEU A 175 3.68 9.83 11.30
CA LEU A 175 4.59 8.77 11.75
C LEU A 175 5.64 9.28 12.73
N GLN A 176 6.15 10.51 12.55
CA GLN A 176 7.04 11.13 13.52
C GLN A 176 6.34 11.41 14.86
N TYR A 177 5.09 11.88 14.81
CA TYR A 177 4.30 12.09 16.03
C TYR A 177 4.07 10.78 16.78
N MET A 178 3.68 9.72 16.06
CA MET A 178 3.51 8.39 16.63
C MET A 178 4.82 7.85 17.21
N THR A 179 5.94 8.02 16.51
CA THR A 179 7.26 7.62 16.98
C THR A 179 7.62 8.33 18.29
N GLY A 180 7.33 9.63 18.39
CA GLY A 180 7.51 10.41 19.62
C GLY A 180 6.70 9.86 20.80
N LEU A 181 5.45 9.46 20.57
CA LEU A 181 4.60 8.84 21.60
C LEU A 181 5.21 7.53 22.12
N PHE A 182 5.81 6.72 21.25
CA PHE A 182 6.46 5.49 21.67
C PHE A 182 7.75 5.73 22.45
N TYR A 183 8.58 6.70 22.04
CA TYR A 183 9.78 7.08 22.79
C TYR A 183 9.42 7.64 24.17
N GLU A 184 8.38 8.47 24.25
CA GLU A 184 7.91 9.00 25.52
C GLU A 184 7.40 7.87 26.43
N ALA A 185 6.68 6.89 25.87
CA ALA A 185 6.18 5.73 26.61
C ALA A 185 7.30 4.80 27.14
N THR A 186 8.48 4.77 26.51
CA THR A 186 9.66 4.03 27.00
C THR A 186 10.58 4.86 27.90
N GLY A 187 10.30 6.16 28.07
CA GLY A 187 11.12 7.09 28.87
C GLY A 187 12.30 7.72 28.12
N GLU A 188 12.37 7.54 26.79
CA GLU A 188 13.38 8.14 25.90
C GLU A 188 13.02 9.59 25.54
N VAL A 189 12.98 10.47 26.55
CA VAL A 189 12.46 11.85 26.43
C VAL A 189 13.18 12.69 25.36
N ASN A 190 14.50 12.51 25.20
CA ASN A 190 15.27 13.25 24.20
C ASN A 190 14.87 12.85 22.77
N ASP A 191 14.72 11.55 22.50
CA ASP A 191 14.33 11.04 21.19
C ASP A 191 12.84 11.34 20.90
N ALA A 192 12.00 11.32 21.94
CA ALA A 192 10.63 11.79 21.85
C ALA A 192 10.56 13.26 21.42
N TYR A 193 11.34 14.13 22.06
CA TYR A 193 11.42 15.55 21.72
C TYR A 193 11.85 15.77 20.25
N ILE A 194 12.86 15.05 19.78
CA ILE A 194 13.32 15.15 18.39
C ILE A 194 12.19 14.75 17.43
N SER A 195 11.54 13.62 17.70
CA SER A 195 10.44 13.10 16.87
C SER A 195 9.26 14.07 16.84
N TYR A 196 8.84 14.61 17.99
CA TYR A 196 7.77 15.60 18.06
C TYR A 196 8.11 16.91 17.35
N ARG A 197 9.36 17.39 17.46
CA ARG A 197 9.81 18.59 16.75
C ARG A 197 9.75 18.36 15.24
N ASP A 198 10.18 17.21 14.76
CA ASP A 198 10.20 16.91 13.34
C ASP A 198 8.78 16.65 12.80
N ALA A 199 7.89 16.06 13.61
CA ALA A 199 6.45 16.01 13.33
C ALA A 199 5.84 17.42 13.19
N ALA A 200 6.15 18.34 14.11
CA ALA A 200 5.65 19.71 14.06
C ALA A 200 6.11 20.46 12.79
N LYS A 201 7.36 20.26 12.38
CA LYS A 201 7.87 20.79 11.09
C LYS A 201 7.11 20.18 9.91
N GLY A 202 6.88 18.87 9.92
CA GLY A 202 6.13 18.17 8.88
C GLY A 202 4.70 18.71 8.74
N TYR A 203 3.98 18.85 9.86
CA TYR A 203 2.63 19.44 9.85
C TYR A 203 2.61 20.90 9.40
N ALA A 204 3.62 21.70 9.75
CA ALA A 204 3.74 23.07 9.24
C ALA A 204 3.95 23.12 7.72
N ALA A 205 4.78 22.23 7.18
CA ALA A 205 4.97 22.09 5.73
C ALA A 205 3.70 21.62 5.03
N TYR A 206 2.93 20.70 5.64
CA TYR A 206 1.63 20.28 5.11
C TYR A 206 0.64 21.44 5.07
N ALA A 207 0.63 22.30 6.09
CA ALA A 207 -0.22 23.48 6.09
C ALA A 207 0.17 24.44 4.95
N GLU A 208 1.46 24.72 4.77
CA GLU A 208 1.90 25.56 3.63
C GLU A 208 1.53 24.98 2.26
N ALA A 209 1.63 23.66 2.10
CA ALA A 209 1.34 22.98 0.84
C ALA A 209 -0.17 22.75 0.59
N PHE A 210 -0.98 22.59 1.63
CA PHE A 210 -2.37 22.11 1.53
C PHE A 210 -3.43 22.97 2.25
N GLY A 211 -3.06 23.93 3.12
CA GLY A 211 -3.96 24.94 3.71
C GLY A 211 -3.83 25.20 5.21
#